data_AF-A0A1J5RI34-F1
#
_entry.id   AF-A0A1J5RI34-F1
#
_cell.length_a   1.000
_cell.length_b   1.000
_cell.length_c   1.000
_cell.angle_alpha   90.00
_cell.angle_beta   90.00
_cell.angle_gamma   90.00
#
_symmetry.space_group_name_H-M   'P 1'
#
loop_
_entity.id
_entity.type
_entity.pdbx_description
1 polymer ?
#
loop_
_entity_poly.entity_id
_entity_poly.type
_entity_poly.pdbx_seq_one_letter_code
_entity_poly.pdbx_strand_id
1 'polypeptide(L)'
;MNRVGTPVAATLALALAATVSFAGTSYGLEPHPNATAASASASLLDSTWGDVKANQDGKATTSTGVWDPKSDLGSMYNLTKSIGAQDAWRMTDAQGQPVTGKGVTVALVDTGIAPVAGLDSAGKVINGPDLSFDGQSDATRYLDAYGHGTHMAGIIAGRDDTVTTGKLNDPTQFVGVAPDAKLLNVRVSSSDGSTDVSQVIAAIDWIVQHRHDNGMNVRVLNLSYGTNSRQSYEVDPLAKAVENAWAAGIVVVAASGNDGASTPLTMPAADPYILAVGSSDNQGTATTADDTLSSFTNTGDASRHSDLLAPGKSIVSLRDPGSYVDVHHPEGLVAGDTSGRLFRGSGTSQAAAVVSGAVALLLQAHPNLSPDQVKALLESSANPMPAESSVARGAGELNIGRALELPTPSAGTVAQTYPTSTGLGALELSRGDTHVVDNATGTVLAGEVDAFGAPWDGARWAAASTLGTAWMGGQWNSTRWSGDTWTSAGWASPCWSSTRWSDAEWSSTRWSSTRWSSTRWSDAAWLSTRWSSTRWSSTRWSDAAWLSTRWSSTRWSSTRWSSTRWSDADWSSTRWSSTRWSDADWSSTRWSSTRWSDADWSSTRWSSTRWSDADWSSTRWSASSWGV
;
A
#
# COMPACT_ATOMS: atom_id res chain seq x y z
N MET A 1 -8.89 -0.95 -77.15
CA MET A 1 -7.70 -1.37 -77.94
C MET A 1 -6.52 -0.49 -77.54
N ASN A 2 -5.32 -1.08 -77.38
CA ASN A 2 -3.93 -0.55 -77.51
C ASN A 2 -3.65 0.97 -77.43
N ARG A 3 -2.52 1.51 -76.93
CA ARG A 3 -1.24 1.07 -76.28
C ARG A 3 -0.45 2.38 -75.97
N VAL A 4 0.57 2.51 -75.10
CA VAL A 4 1.11 1.76 -73.94
C VAL A 4 2.05 2.73 -73.17
N GLY A 5 2.35 2.51 -71.89
CA GLY A 5 3.38 3.26 -71.15
C GLY A 5 3.85 2.52 -69.90
N THR A 6 5.09 2.03 -69.88
CA THR A 6 5.63 1.06 -68.90
C THR A 6 6.54 1.69 -67.82
N PRO A 7 6.85 0.97 -66.71
CA PRO A 7 7.13 1.59 -65.41
C PRO A 7 8.58 1.48 -64.90
N VAL A 8 8.85 2.11 -63.76
CA VAL A 8 10.01 1.93 -62.86
C VAL A 8 9.54 2.28 -61.43
N ALA A 9 9.95 1.64 -60.32
CA ALA A 9 10.30 0.26 -60.03
C ALA A 9 10.14 0.08 -58.50
N ALA A 10 9.70 -1.09 -58.02
CA ALA A 10 9.60 -1.39 -56.59
C ALA A 10 10.64 -2.45 -56.20
N THR A 11 11.52 -2.11 -55.24
CA THR A 11 12.60 -3.01 -54.81
C THR A 11 12.21 -3.70 -53.51
N LEU A 12 11.86 -4.98 -53.60
CA LEU A 12 11.85 -5.89 -52.45
C LEU A 12 13.30 -6.28 -52.11
N ALA A 13 13.65 -6.29 -50.82
CA ALA A 13 14.89 -6.89 -50.35
C ALA A 13 14.60 -7.79 -49.13
N LEU A 14 14.86 -9.08 -49.31
CA LEU A 14 14.67 -10.14 -48.32
C LEU A 14 16.03 -10.53 -47.75
N ALA A 15 16.19 -10.57 -46.42
CA ALA A 15 17.37 -11.14 -45.75
C ALA A 15 16.90 -11.83 -44.46
N LEU A 16 16.65 -13.15 -44.49
CA LEU A 16 17.62 -14.22 -44.20
C LEU A 16 17.87 -14.40 -42.69
N ALA A 17 16.98 -15.15 -42.04
CA ALA A 17 17.22 -15.63 -40.68
C ALA A 17 18.17 -16.84 -40.71
N ALA A 18 19.30 -16.75 -40.01
CA ALA A 18 20.20 -17.86 -39.78
C ALA A 18 19.85 -18.55 -38.44
N THR A 19 19.50 -19.82 -38.48
CA THR A 19 19.30 -20.64 -37.28
C THR A 19 20.64 -21.10 -36.71
N VAL A 20 20.87 -20.86 -35.42
CA VAL A 20 21.94 -21.48 -34.64
C VAL A 20 21.31 -22.16 -33.44
N SER A 21 21.35 -23.49 -33.44
CA SER A 21 20.83 -24.31 -32.34
C SER A 21 21.87 -24.42 -31.22
N PHE A 22 21.54 -23.95 -30.03
CA PHE A 22 22.22 -24.37 -28.80
C PHE A 22 21.22 -25.03 -27.87
N ALA A 23 21.49 -26.28 -27.51
CA ALA A 23 20.75 -26.99 -26.47
C ALA A 23 21.29 -26.53 -25.10
N GLY A 24 20.41 -26.00 -24.26
CA GLY A 24 20.74 -25.54 -22.91
C GLY A 24 19.49 -25.46 -22.05
N THR A 25 19.39 -26.31 -21.04
CA THR A 25 18.24 -26.43 -20.14
C THR A 25 18.27 -25.36 -19.04
N SER A 26 17.32 -24.43 -19.06
CA SER A 26 16.73 -23.80 -17.86
C SER A 26 15.69 -22.74 -18.28
N TYR A 27 14.41 -23.11 -18.38
CA TYR A 27 13.33 -22.13 -18.48
C TYR A 27 12.99 -21.63 -17.07
N GLY A 28 13.75 -20.63 -16.60
CA GLY A 28 13.22 -19.68 -15.63
C GLY A 28 12.40 -18.65 -16.39
N LEU A 29 11.17 -18.40 -15.96
CA LEU A 29 10.36 -17.31 -16.51
C LEU A 29 10.90 -15.99 -15.97
N GLU A 30 11.44 -15.13 -16.85
CA GLU A 30 11.63 -13.72 -16.49
C GLU A 30 10.26 -13.02 -16.50
N PRO A 31 10.00 -12.08 -15.56
CA PRO A 31 8.71 -11.37 -15.51
C PRO A 31 8.54 -10.49 -16.76
N HIS A 32 7.55 -10.82 -17.59
CA HIS A 32 7.24 -10.07 -18.80
C HIS A 32 6.33 -8.85 -18.48
N PRO A 33 6.66 -7.64 -18.95
CA PRO A 33 5.97 -6.40 -18.57
C PRO A 33 4.59 -6.18 -19.22
N ASN A 34 3.96 -7.21 -19.80
CA ASN A 34 2.74 -7.12 -20.62
C ASN A 34 1.63 -8.10 -20.21
N ALA A 35 1.63 -8.61 -18.98
CA ALA A 35 0.50 -9.35 -18.44
C ALA A 35 -0.69 -8.40 -18.22
N THR A 36 -1.80 -8.67 -18.90
CA THR A 36 -3.14 -8.11 -18.64
C THR A 36 -4.16 -9.25 -18.78
N ALA A 37 -5.37 -9.12 -18.23
CA ALA A 37 -6.33 -10.22 -18.16
C ALA A 37 -7.09 -10.50 -19.47
N ALA A 38 -7.39 -11.78 -19.71
CA ALA A 38 -8.36 -12.24 -20.70
C ALA A 38 -9.65 -12.72 -20.02
N SER A 39 -10.69 -11.87 -20.02
CA SER A 39 -12.11 -12.20 -19.84
C SER A 39 -12.50 -13.32 -18.85
N ALA A 40 -12.09 -13.20 -17.59
CA ALA A 40 -12.79 -13.64 -16.36
C ALA A 40 -11.80 -13.40 -15.20
N SER A 41 -12.08 -12.43 -14.33
CA SER A 41 -11.09 -11.89 -13.38
C SER A 41 -11.41 -12.24 -11.92
N ALA A 42 -10.54 -13.00 -11.25
CA ALA A 42 -10.46 -12.97 -9.79
C ALA A 42 -10.00 -11.56 -9.43
N SER A 43 -10.84 -10.76 -8.77
CA SER A 43 -10.60 -9.33 -8.65
C SER A 43 -10.90 -8.81 -7.26
N LEU A 44 -10.12 -7.81 -6.85
CA LEU A 44 -10.44 -6.90 -5.73
C LEU A 44 -11.70 -6.03 -5.99
N LEU A 45 -12.36 -6.18 -7.14
CA LEU A 45 -12.85 -5.04 -7.91
C LEU A 45 -14.32 -5.13 -8.33
N ASP A 46 -15.11 -5.92 -7.60
CA ASP A 46 -16.57 -5.97 -7.78
C ASP A 46 -17.27 -4.72 -7.19
N SER A 47 -16.62 -3.55 -7.26
CA SER A 47 -17.20 -2.25 -6.89
C SER A 47 -18.00 -1.70 -8.05
N THR A 48 -19.24 -1.25 -7.79
CA THR A 48 -19.98 -0.46 -8.77
C THR A 48 -19.60 1.02 -8.62
N TRP A 49 -19.15 1.64 -9.69
CA TRP A 49 -18.79 3.06 -9.69
C TRP A 49 -19.99 3.95 -10.07
N GLY A 50 -20.05 5.15 -9.50
CA GLY A 50 -21.19 6.06 -9.64
C GLY A 50 -22.33 5.83 -8.65
N ASP A 51 -23.46 6.51 -8.88
CA ASP A 51 -24.63 6.47 -7.99
C ASP A 51 -25.62 5.35 -8.33
N VAL A 52 -25.76 4.39 -7.42
CA VAL A 52 -26.59 3.20 -7.62
C VAL A 52 -28.04 3.48 -7.23
N LYS A 53 -28.82 4.03 -8.18
CA LYS A 53 -30.29 4.23 -8.13
C LYS A 53 -30.82 5.12 -7.00
N ALA A 54 -29.96 5.74 -6.17
CA ALA A 54 -30.38 6.53 -5.01
C ALA A 54 -30.61 8.03 -5.32
N ASN A 55 -30.22 8.47 -6.52
CA ASN A 55 -30.19 9.86 -6.99
C ASN A 55 -29.45 10.79 -6.02
N GLN A 56 -28.34 10.31 -5.45
CA GLN A 56 -27.55 11.06 -4.46
C GLN A 56 -26.89 12.28 -5.12
N ASP A 57 -26.37 12.19 -6.35
CA ASP A 57 -25.81 13.35 -7.05
C ASP A 57 -26.85 14.46 -7.27
N GLY A 58 -28.10 14.08 -7.58
CA GLY A 58 -29.22 15.02 -7.72
C GLY A 58 -29.70 15.63 -6.40
N LYS A 59 -29.37 15.04 -5.25
CA LYS A 59 -29.64 15.58 -3.90
C LYS A 59 -28.46 16.37 -3.33
N ALA A 60 -27.24 15.94 -3.68
CA ALA A 60 -25.96 16.52 -3.28
C ALA A 60 -25.67 17.86 -3.99
N THR A 61 -26.19 18.03 -5.20
CA THR A 61 -26.01 19.28 -5.96
C THR A 61 -26.98 20.36 -5.50
N THR A 62 -26.40 21.50 -5.12
CA THR A 62 -27.15 22.72 -4.82
C THR A 62 -27.89 23.25 -6.07
N SER A 63 -28.85 24.15 -5.86
CA SER A 63 -29.57 24.83 -6.98
C SER A 63 -28.66 25.65 -7.90
N THR A 64 -27.41 25.91 -7.50
CA THR A 64 -26.36 26.54 -8.33
C THR A 64 -25.46 25.54 -9.06
N GLY A 65 -25.74 24.24 -8.98
CA GLY A 65 -24.97 23.17 -9.65
C GLY A 65 -23.65 22.83 -8.98
N VAL A 66 -23.46 23.23 -7.71
CA VAL A 66 -22.24 22.96 -6.92
C VAL A 66 -22.54 21.83 -5.93
N TRP A 67 -21.63 20.87 -5.81
CA TRP A 67 -21.71 19.78 -4.82
C TRP A 67 -21.64 20.32 -3.39
N ASP A 68 -22.55 19.88 -2.52
CA ASP A 68 -22.55 20.19 -1.09
C ASP A 68 -22.40 18.90 -0.24
N PRO A 69 -21.26 18.70 0.44
CA PRO A 69 -21.04 17.54 1.31
C PRO A 69 -22.04 17.42 2.47
N LYS A 70 -22.72 18.50 2.88
CA LYS A 70 -23.79 18.39 3.89
C LYS A 70 -25.06 17.75 3.34
N SER A 71 -25.33 17.94 2.05
CA SER A 71 -26.52 17.43 1.35
C SER A 71 -26.28 16.04 0.76
N ASP A 72 -25.03 15.71 0.42
CA ASP A 72 -24.61 14.36 0.01
C ASP A 72 -24.48 13.42 1.21
N LEU A 73 -25.38 12.44 1.31
CA LEU A 73 -25.36 11.43 2.37
C LEU A 73 -24.18 10.46 2.25
N GLY A 74 -23.60 10.32 1.05
CA GLY A 74 -22.40 9.51 0.80
C GLY A 74 -21.09 10.26 1.05
N SER A 75 -21.12 11.56 1.39
CA SER A 75 -19.90 12.29 1.71
C SER A 75 -19.24 11.76 2.98
N MET A 76 -17.90 11.83 3.06
CA MET A 76 -17.20 11.50 4.30
C MET A 76 -17.67 12.34 5.49
N TYR A 77 -18.20 13.56 5.29
CA TYR A 77 -18.80 14.33 6.38
C TYR A 77 -20.08 13.68 6.94
N ASN A 78 -21.02 13.23 6.10
CA ASN A 78 -22.22 12.57 6.60
C ASN A 78 -21.96 11.12 7.06
N LEU A 79 -21.10 10.38 6.36
CA LEU A 79 -20.67 9.03 6.74
C LEU A 79 -19.99 8.99 8.10
N THR A 80 -18.98 9.85 8.34
CA THR A 80 -18.27 9.86 9.63
C THR A 80 -19.19 10.28 10.79
N LYS A 81 -20.28 10.99 10.48
CA LYS A 81 -21.32 11.33 11.43
C LYS A 81 -22.26 10.16 11.72
N SER A 82 -22.74 9.42 10.71
CA SER A 82 -23.71 8.32 10.90
C SER A 82 -23.14 7.19 11.77
N ILE A 83 -21.87 6.82 11.54
CA ILE A 83 -21.18 5.77 12.32
C ILE A 83 -20.69 6.25 13.71
N GLY A 84 -20.77 7.55 14.02
CA GLY A 84 -20.27 8.13 15.28
C GLY A 84 -18.77 8.44 15.33
N ALA A 85 -18.04 8.41 14.21
CA ALA A 85 -16.61 8.76 14.17
C ALA A 85 -16.36 10.24 14.53
N GLN A 86 -17.27 11.15 14.15
CA GLN A 86 -17.19 12.55 14.59
C GLN A 86 -17.29 12.73 16.11
N ASP A 87 -17.91 11.78 16.81
CA ASP A 87 -18.03 11.77 18.27
C ASP A 87 -16.74 11.22 18.89
N ALA A 88 -16.19 10.15 18.33
CA ALA A 88 -14.87 9.63 18.66
C ALA A 88 -13.78 10.72 18.58
N TRP A 89 -13.75 11.54 17.52
CA TRP A 89 -12.77 12.62 17.36
C TRP A 89 -12.82 13.70 18.46
N ARG A 90 -13.89 13.74 19.28
CA ARG A 90 -14.04 14.64 20.44
C ARG A 90 -13.69 13.95 21.78
N MET A 91 -13.58 12.62 21.78
CA MET A 91 -13.04 11.86 22.91
C MET A 91 -11.51 11.97 22.96
N THR A 92 -10.93 11.61 24.10
CA THR A 92 -9.47 11.55 24.27
C THR A 92 -9.02 10.17 24.72
N ASP A 93 -7.89 9.71 24.18
CA ASP A 93 -7.20 8.50 24.63
C ASP A 93 -6.58 8.65 26.03
N ALA A 94 -5.97 7.57 26.53
CA ALA A 94 -5.31 7.52 27.84
C ALA A 94 -4.11 8.48 27.98
N GLN A 95 -3.63 9.08 26.87
CA GLN A 95 -2.59 10.10 26.84
C GLN A 95 -3.16 11.53 26.66
N GLY A 96 -4.49 11.68 26.69
CA GLY A 96 -5.17 12.97 26.53
C GLY A 96 -5.10 13.53 25.11
N GLN A 97 -4.83 12.70 24.10
CA GLN A 97 -4.87 13.09 22.69
C GLN A 97 -6.26 12.81 22.10
N PRO A 98 -6.77 13.63 21.16
CA PRO A 98 -7.99 13.33 20.42
C PRO A 98 -7.92 11.94 19.75
N VAL A 99 -8.99 11.16 19.81
CA VAL A 99 -9.06 9.84 19.17
C VAL A 99 -9.32 10.00 17.67
N THR A 100 -8.26 9.92 16.87
CA THR A 100 -8.25 10.18 15.41
C THR A 100 -7.53 9.09 14.60
N GLY A 101 -7.20 7.96 15.23
CA GLY A 101 -6.40 6.86 14.66
C GLY A 101 -4.89 7.06 14.82
N LYS A 102 -4.48 8.13 15.50
CA LYS A 102 -3.09 8.52 15.70
C LYS A 102 -2.31 7.39 16.40
N GLY A 103 -1.18 7.01 15.81
CA GLY A 103 -0.32 5.95 16.34
C GLY A 103 -0.74 4.53 15.94
N VAL A 104 -1.82 4.38 15.16
CA VAL A 104 -2.18 3.13 14.48
C VAL A 104 -1.74 3.22 13.01
N THR A 105 -1.23 2.11 12.48
CA THR A 105 -1.05 1.90 11.03
C THR A 105 -2.10 0.90 10.54
N VAL A 106 -2.80 1.27 9.48
CA VAL A 106 -3.72 0.39 8.74
C VAL A 106 -2.97 -0.07 7.49
N ALA A 107 -2.78 -1.38 7.34
CA ALA A 107 -2.30 -1.96 6.09
C ALA A 107 -3.46 -2.10 5.11
N LEU A 108 -3.25 -1.65 3.88
CA LEU A 108 -4.20 -1.76 2.78
C LEU A 108 -3.56 -2.63 1.69
N VAL A 109 -4.11 -3.83 1.51
CA VAL A 109 -3.69 -4.80 0.48
C VAL A 109 -4.66 -4.67 -0.68
N ASP A 110 -4.27 -3.92 -1.70
CA ASP A 110 -5.19 -3.42 -2.73
C ASP A 110 -4.43 -3.06 -4.03
N THR A 111 -4.98 -2.17 -4.88
CA THR A 111 -4.40 -1.74 -6.16
C THR A 111 -3.28 -0.72 -6.07
N GLY A 112 -2.99 -0.23 -4.87
CA GLY A 112 -2.00 0.82 -4.59
C GLY A 112 -2.62 2.00 -3.84
N ILE A 113 -1.83 3.04 -3.59
CA ILE A 113 -2.31 4.32 -3.07
C ILE A 113 -1.60 5.45 -3.82
N ALA A 114 -2.34 6.23 -4.59
CA ALA A 114 -1.80 7.40 -5.29
C ALA A 114 -1.53 8.56 -4.30
N PRO A 115 -0.46 9.35 -4.50
CA PRO A 115 -0.13 10.51 -3.69
C PRO A 115 -0.98 11.73 -4.09
N VAL A 116 -2.31 11.59 -3.98
CA VAL A 116 -3.28 12.64 -4.25
C VAL A 116 -3.48 13.54 -3.04
N ALA A 117 -4.00 14.76 -3.27
CA ALA A 117 -4.33 15.69 -2.20
C ALA A 117 -5.15 15.00 -1.10
N GLY A 118 -4.69 15.11 0.14
CA GLY A 118 -5.32 14.46 1.31
C GLY A 118 -4.72 13.09 1.68
N LEU A 119 -3.80 12.57 0.86
CA LEU A 119 -2.95 11.39 1.13
C LEU A 119 -1.45 11.70 0.94
N ASP A 120 -1.13 12.85 0.33
CA ASP A 120 0.20 13.33 -0.03
C ASP A 120 1.02 13.94 1.13
N SER A 121 0.40 14.16 2.30
CA SER A 121 1.08 14.64 3.51
C SER A 121 2.25 13.72 3.91
N ALA A 122 3.41 14.30 4.24
CA ALA A 122 4.62 13.52 4.52
C ALA A 122 4.43 12.48 5.66
N GLY A 123 4.59 11.20 5.32
CA GLY A 123 4.45 10.09 6.26
C GLY A 123 3.01 9.63 6.55
N LYS A 124 2.01 10.13 5.80
CA LYS A 124 0.63 9.61 5.76
C LYS A 124 0.61 8.21 5.15
N VAL A 125 1.19 8.06 3.96
CA VAL A 125 1.41 6.76 3.29
C VAL A 125 2.84 6.29 3.50
N ILE A 126 2.99 5.02 3.86
CA ILE A 126 4.23 4.24 3.89
C ILE A 126 4.08 3.16 2.83
N ASN A 127 5.07 2.96 1.96
CA ASN A 127 5.04 1.87 1.00
C ASN A 127 5.68 0.62 1.59
N GLY A 128 4.96 -0.50 1.53
CA GLY A 128 5.49 -1.85 1.70
C GLY A 128 6.04 -2.39 0.38
N PRO A 129 6.03 -3.72 0.14
CA PRO A 129 6.40 -4.27 -1.14
C PRO A 129 5.32 -3.98 -2.18
N ASP A 130 5.76 -3.85 -3.43
CA ASP A 130 4.88 -3.87 -4.59
C ASP A 130 4.96 -5.27 -5.19
N LEU A 131 3.84 -6.00 -5.13
CA LEU A 131 3.74 -7.41 -5.49
C LEU A 131 2.90 -7.63 -6.76
N SER A 132 2.42 -6.58 -7.42
CA SER A 132 1.70 -6.70 -8.69
C SER A 132 2.60 -7.18 -9.83
N PHE A 133 1.99 -7.70 -10.90
CA PHE A 133 2.74 -8.16 -12.08
C PHE A 133 3.45 -7.00 -12.81
N ASP A 134 2.97 -5.76 -12.65
CA ASP A 134 3.53 -4.53 -13.21
C ASP A 134 4.34 -3.68 -12.21
N GLY A 135 4.51 -4.13 -10.95
CA GLY A 135 5.22 -3.41 -9.88
C GLY A 135 6.73 -3.29 -10.10
N GLN A 136 7.28 -4.00 -11.09
CA GLN A 136 8.69 -3.88 -11.52
C GLN A 136 8.96 -2.66 -12.42
N SER A 137 7.91 -1.96 -12.87
CA SER A 137 8.03 -0.76 -13.72
C SER A 137 8.09 0.51 -12.87
N ASP A 138 9.16 1.31 -13.01
CA ASP A 138 9.32 2.62 -12.34
C ASP A 138 8.16 3.60 -12.63
N ALA A 139 7.39 3.41 -13.70
CA ALA A 139 6.25 4.25 -14.07
C ALA A 139 4.96 3.93 -13.28
N THR A 140 4.89 2.77 -12.63
CA THR A 140 3.71 2.25 -11.91
C THR A 140 4.00 1.91 -10.45
N ARG A 141 5.26 1.64 -10.12
CA ARG A 141 5.70 1.19 -8.80
C ARG A 141 5.32 2.17 -7.68
N TYR A 142 4.65 1.66 -6.66
CA TYR A 142 4.10 2.43 -5.52
C TYR A 142 3.05 3.49 -5.85
N LEU A 143 2.51 3.46 -7.07
CA LEU A 143 1.30 4.21 -7.41
C LEU A 143 0.11 3.29 -7.32
N ASP A 144 -1.08 3.88 -7.19
CA ASP A 144 -2.29 3.24 -7.71
C ASP A 144 -2.33 3.52 -9.22
N ALA A 145 -2.73 2.52 -10.00
CA ALA A 145 -2.97 2.68 -11.43
C ALA A 145 -4.38 2.23 -11.82
N TYR A 146 -5.10 1.61 -10.88
CA TYR A 146 -6.46 1.16 -11.06
C TYR A 146 -7.47 2.15 -10.45
N GLY A 147 -7.17 2.70 -9.26
CA GLY A 147 -7.92 3.76 -8.57
C GLY A 147 -8.72 3.31 -7.34
N HIS A 148 -8.86 1.99 -7.12
CA HIS A 148 -9.67 1.42 -6.04
C HIS A 148 -9.01 1.59 -4.66
N GLY A 149 -7.73 1.25 -4.53
CA GLY A 149 -6.98 1.40 -3.29
C GLY A 149 -6.86 2.86 -2.83
N THR A 150 -6.74 3.82 -3.76
CA THR A 150 -6.78 5.26 -3.42
C THR A 150 -8.14 5.68 -2.85
N HIS A 151 -9.23 5.16 -3.40
CA HIS A 151 -10.58 5.39 -2.88
C HIS A 151 -10.73 4.79 -1.47
N MET A 152 -10.24 3.57 -1.22
CA MET A 152 -10.26 2.96 0.12
C MET A 152 -9.38 3.73 1.12
N ALA A 153 -8.18 4.13 0.72
CA ALA A 153 -7.25 4.94 1.51
C ALA A 153 -7.88 6.26 1.98
N GLY A 154 -8.63 6.93 1.08
CA GLY A 154 -9.40 8.13 1.42
C GLY A 154 -10.45 7.88 2.51
N ILE A 155 -11.23 6.80 2.40
CA ILE A 155 -12.25 6.42 3.40
C ILE A 155 -11.59 6.15 4.76
N ILE A 156 -10.52 5.35 4.76
CA ILE A 156 -9.82 4.92 5.99
C ILE A 156 -9.20 6.12 6.71
N ALA A 157 -8.35 6.90 6.02
CA ALA A 157 -7.47 7.86 6.68
C ALA A 157 -7.12 9.11 5.85
N GLY A 158 -7.87 9.43 4.80
CA GLY A 158 -7.70 10.68 4.06
C GLY A 158 -7.85 11.91 4.97
N ARG A 159 -7.04 12.93 4.76
CA ARG A 159 -7.10 14.17 5.56
C ARG A 159 -6.51 15.35 4.79
N ASP A 160 -7.31 16.37 4.55
CA ASP A 160 -6.80 17.63 3.99
C ASP A 160 -5.76 18.31 4.91
N ASP A 161 -4.65 18.76 4.31
CA ASP A 161 -3.58 19.50 5.01
C ASP A 161 -4.08 20.77 5.72
N THR A 162 -5.21 21.33 5.28
CA THR A 162 -5.87 22.50 5.88
C THR A 162 -6.68 22.17 7.14
N VAL A 163 -6.85 20.90 7.50
CA VAL A 163 -7.64 20.45 8.66
C VAL A 163 -6.90 20.72 9.97
N THR A 164 -7.20 21.87 10.57
CA THR A 164 -6.71 22.21 11.92
C THR A 164 -7.30 21.30 13.00
N THR A 165 -6.50 20.94 13.99
CA THR A 165 -6.93 20.19 15.18
C THR A 165 -8.19 20.81 15.81
N GLY A 166 -9.23 20.02 16.02
CA GLY A 166 -10.52 20.48 16.56
C GLY A 166 -11.55 20.94 15.51
N LYS A 167 -11.23 20.89 14.21
CA LYS A 167 -12.18 21.15 13.09
C LYS A 167 -12.32 19.97 12.13
N LEU A 168 -12.27 18.74 12.66
CA LEU A 168 -12.38 17.52 11.86
C LEU A 168 -13.79 17.34 11.24
N ASN A 169 -14.80 17.98 11.84
CA ASN A 169 -16.17 18.02 11.33
C ASN A 169 -16.49 19.29 10.52
N ASP A 170 -15.49 19.93 9.90
CA ASP A 170 -15.74 20.99 8.91
C ASP A 170 -16.12 20.33 7.57
N PRO A 171 -17.37 20.46 7.07
CA PRO A 171 -17.80 19.82 5.84
C PRO A 171 -17.08 20.37 4.60
N THR A 172 -16.39 21.50 4.67
CA THR A 172 -15.57 22.02 3.56
C THR A 172 -14.22 21.30 3.42
N GLN A 173 -13.95 20.29 4.24
CA GLN A 173 -12.70 19.53 4.28
C GLN A 173 -12.97 18.05 4.02
N PHE A 174 -12.05 17.39 3.32
CA PHE A 174 -12.04 15.94 3.23
C PHE A 174 -11.36 15.33 4.46
N VAL A 175 -12.12 14.51 5.22
CA VAL A 175 -11.67 13.85 6.45
C VAL A 175 -12.24 12.42 6.48
N GLY A 176 -11.37 11.43 6.30
CA GLY A 176 -11.67 10.00 6.44
C GLY A 176 -11.90 9.60 7.90
N VAL A 177 -12.27 8.33 8.14
CA VAL A 177 -12.73 7.85 9.46
C VAL A 177 -11.64 7.96 10.54
N ALA A 178 -10.39 7.60 10.23
CA ALA A 178 -9.23 7.67 11.10
C ALA A 178 -8.14 8.61 10.52
N PRO A 179 -8.38 9.93 10.53
CA PRO A 179 -7.61 10.89 9.72
C PRO A 179 -6.15 11.10 10.18
N ASP A 180 -5.75 10.61 11.36
CA ASP A 180 -4.36 10.61 11.83
C ASP A 180 -3.73 9.21 11.89
N ALA A 181 -4.44 8.17 11.45
CA ALA A 181 -3.81 6.88 11.16
C ALA A 181 -2.83 7.01 9.99
N LYS A 182 -1.80 6.16 10.00
CA LYS A 182 -0.92 5.95 8.84
C LYS A 182 -1.48 4.82 7.98
N LEU A 183 -1.22 4.90 6.69
CA LEU A 183 -1.54 3.83 5.73
C LEU A 183 -0.24 3.12 5.33
N LEU A 184 -0.26 1.79 5.37
CA LEU A 184 0.77 0.95 4.75
C LEU A 184 0.21 0.43 3.42
N ASN A 185 0.69 1.02 2.32
CA ASN A 185 0.37 0.66 0.95
C ASN A 185 1.08 -0.65 0.60
N VAL A 186 0.34 -1.75 0.41
CA VAL A 186 0.86 -3.01 -0.14
C VAL A 186 0.09 -3.34 -1.41
N ARG A 187 0.67 -3.01 -2.55
CA ARG A 187 0.05 -3.23 -3.85
C ARG A 187 0.17 -4.69 -4.25
N VAL A 188 -0.96 -5.31 -4.62
CA VAL A 188 -1.02 -6.70 -5.13
C VAL A 188 -1.62 -6.80 -6.53
N SER A 189 -2.35 -5.77 -6.99
CA SER A 189 -3.01 -5.75 -8.30
C SER A 189 -2.20 -5.05 -9.38
N SER A 190 -2.25 -5.60 -10.59
CA SER A 190 -1.87 -4.86 -11.80
C SER A 190 -2.81 -3.68 -12.08
N SER A 191 -2.37 -2.78 -12.96
CA SER A 191 -3.10 -1.58 -13.41
C SER A 191 -4.48 -1.87 -14.03
N ASP A 192 -4.70 -3.10 -14.52
CA ASP A 192 -5.97 -3.56 -15.08
C ASP A 192 -6.87 -4.30 -14.08
N GLY A 193 -6.40 -4.48 -12.84
CA GLY A 193 -7.12 -5.22 -11.80
C GLY A 193 -6.69 -6.66 -11.56
N SER A 194 -5.78 -7.20 -12.38
CA SER A 194 -5.32 -8.60 -12.25
C SER A 194 -4.63 -8.84 -10.91
N THR A 195 -5.18 -9.76 -10.11
CA THR A 195 -4.67 -10.15 -8.78
C THR A 195 -4.80 -11.65 -8.57
N ASP A 196 -3.71 -12.32 -8.21
CA ASP A 196 -3.67 -13.72 -7.80
C ASP A 196 -3.72 -13.87 -6.27
N VAL A 197 -4.36 -14.94 -5.80
CA VAL A 197 -4.47 -15.23 -4.37
C VAL A 197 -3.10 -15.38 -3.69
N SER A 198 -2.08 -15.88 -4.39
CA SER A 198 -0.72 -15.99 -3.82
C SER A 198 -0.05 -14.63 -3.58
N GLN A 199 -0.39 -13.58 -4.34
CA GLN A 199 0.06 -12.20 -4.06
C GLN A 199 -0.55 -11.67 -2.77
N VAL A 200 -1.81 -11.97 -2.51
CA VAL A 200 -2.50 -11.58 -1.26
C VAL A 200 -1.92 -12.34 -0.07
N ILE A 201 -1.68 -13.65 -0.18
CA ILE A 201 -1.04 -14.45 0.88
C ILE A 201 0.38 -13.91 1.17
N ALA A 202 1.19 -13.66 0.14
CA ALA A 202 2.54 -13.11 0.30
C ALA A 202 2.54 -11.72 0.94
N ALA A 203 1.59 -10.85 0.57
CA ALA A 203 1.39 -9.54 1.20
C ALA A 203 1.07 -9.67 2.70
N ILE A 204 0.15 -10.55 3.08
CA ILE A 204 -0.24 -10.77 4.48
C ILE A 204 0.96 -11.28 5.29
N ASP A 205 1.69 -12.28 4.78
CA ASP A 205 2.91 -12.80 5.42
C ASP A 205 3.96 -11.70 5.65
N TRP A 206 4.12 -10.79 4.68
CA TRP A 206 5.05 -9.67 4.80
C TRP A 206 4.60 -8.69 5.87
N ILE A 207 3.31 -8.30 5.85
CA ILE A 207 2.71 -7.40 6.83
C ILE A 207 2.86 -7.97 8.24
N VAL A 208 2.58 -9.26 8.45
CA VAL A 208 2.77 -9.92 9.74
C VAL A 208 4.22 -9.84 10.20
N GLN A 209 5.18 -10.12 9.33
CA GLN A 209 6.62 -10.08 9.67
C GLN A 209 7.11 -8.65 9.98
N HIS A 210 6.73 -7.66 9.17
CA HIS A 210 7.25 -6.29 9.22
C HIS A 210 6.37 -5.27 9.97
N ARG A 211 5.29 -5.71 10.64
CA ARG A 211 4.29 -4.86 11.35
C ARG A 211 4.83 -3.81 12.34
N HIS A 212 6.06 -3.98 12.83
CA HIS A 212 6.72 -3.10 13.79
C HIS A 212 7.97 -2.39 13.24
N ASP A 213 8.34 -2.64 11.98
CA ASP A 213 9.54 -2.08 11.37
C ASP A 213 9.44 -0.56 11.22
N ASN A 214 10.58 0.12 11.27
CA ASN A 214 10.69 1.58 11.08
C ASN A 214 9.75 2.42 11.98
N GLY A 215 9.32 1.88 13.12
CA GLY A 215 8.38 2.54 14.04
C GLY A 215 6.92 2.53 13.55
N MET A 216 6.56 1.59 12.67
CA MET A 216 5.17 1.26 12.38
C MET A 216 4.49 0.58 13.56
N ASN A 217 3.16 0.65 13.57
CA ASN A 217 2.31 -0.09 14.48
C ASN A 217 1.12 -0.63 13.68
N VAL A 218 1.40 -1.59 12.78
CA VAL A 218 0.33 -2.20 11.98
C VAL A 218 -0.55 -3.02 12.92
N ARG A 219 -1.80 -2.58 13.05
CA ARG A 219 -2.80 -3.21 13.93
C ARG A 219 -4.13 -3.47 13.22
N VAL A 220 -4.28 -2.99 11.99
CA VAL A 220 -5.45 -3.23 11.14
C VAL A 220 -4.96 -3.64 9.76
N LEU A 221 -5.62 -4.63 9.17
CA LEU A 221 -5.43 -5.07 7.79
C LEU A 221 -6.78 -4.96 7.08
N ASN A 222 -6.88 -4.08 6.09
CA ASN A 222 -8.01 -4.02 5.18
C ASN A 222 -7.77 -4.97 4.00
N LEU A 223 -8.75 -5.83 3.74
CA LEU A 223 -8.85 -6.69 2.57
C LEU A 223 -10.18 -6.42 1.87
N SER A 224 -10.16 -5.41 1.00
CA SER A 224 -11.23 -5.16 0.03
C SER A 224 -11.11 -6.14 -1.16
N TYR A 225 -11.04 -7.44 -0.84
CA TYR A 225 -10.68 -8.56 -1.71
C TYR A 225 -11.62 -9.74 -1.46
N GLY A 226 -11.87 -10.54 -2.50
CA GLY A 226 -12.57 -11.81 -2.37
C GLY A 226 -12.23 -12.82 -3.47
N THR A 227 -12.18 -14.10 -3.12
CA THR A 227 -12.31 -15.22 -4.07
C THR A 227 -13.53 -16.07 -3.75
N ASN A 228 -14.06 -16.79 -4.74
CA ASN A 228 -15.13 -17.77 -4.54
C ASN A 228 -14.56 -19.18 -4.24
N SER A 229 -13.58 -19.24 -3.33
CA SER A 229 -12.80 -20.45 -2.97
C SER A 229 -13.68 -21.71 -2.86
N ARG A 230 -13.19 -22.81 -3.44
CA ARG A 230 -13.89 -24.09 -3.57
C ARG A 230 -13.59 -25.07 -2.44
N GLN A 231 -13.04 -24.60 -1.32
CA GLN A 231 -12.68 -25.43 -0.15
C GLN A 231 -13.11 -24.77 1.17
N SER A 232 -13.02 -25.52 2.27
CA SER A 232 -13.29 -25.00 3.61
C SER A 232 -12.16 -24.07 4.07
N TYR A 233 -12.49 -22.99 4.79
CA TYR A 233 -11.50 -22.13 5.46
C TYR A 233 -10.53 -22.94 6.35
N GLU A 234 -10.98 -24.05 6.95
CA GLU A 234 -10.18 -24.97 7.79
C GLU A 234 -8.96 -25.59 7.07
N VAL A 235 -8.90 -25.52 5.74
CA VAL A 235 -7.73 -25.92 4.96
C VAL A 235 -7.16 -24.81 4.08
N ASP A 236 -7.94 -23.77 3.80
CA ASP A 236 -7.59 -22.75 2.81
C ASP A 236 -6.33 -21.94 3.18
N PRO A 237 -5.31 -21.86 2.30
CA PRO A 237 -4.13 -21.02 2.49
C PRO A 237 -4.41 -19.54 2.78
N LEU A 238 -5.44 -18.92 2.17
CA LEU A 238 -5.77 -17.52 2.43
C LEU A 238 -6.39 -17.35 3.83
N ALA A 239 -7.22 -18.30 4.29
CA ALA A 239 -7.68 -18.37 5.69
C ALA A 239 -6.48 -18.39 6.64
N LYS A 240 -5.55 -19.32 6.40
CA LYS A 240 -4.36 -19.47 7.25
C LYS A 240 -3.51 -18.20 7.32
N ALA A 241 -3.37 -17.46 6.21
CA ALA A 241 -2.68 -16.18 6.22
C ALA A 241 -3.38 -15.14 7.12
N VAL A 242 -4.71 -14.99 7.01
CA VAL A 242 -5.46 -14.02 7.82
C VAL A 242 -5.56 -14.41 9.30
N GLU A 243 -5.69 -15.70 9.62
CA GLU A 243 -5.60 -16.20 11.00
C GLU A 243 -4.23 -15.92 11.63
N ASN A 244 -3.14 -16.09 10.88
CA ASN A 244 -1.80 -15.78 11.37
C ASN A 244 -1.65 -14.27 11.65
N ALA A 245 -2.29 -13.40 10.85
CA ALA A 245 -2.36 -11.97 11.13
C ALA A 245 -3.22 -11.64 12.37
N TRP A 246 -4.37 -12.31 12.53
CA TRP A 246 -5.24 -12.21 13.70
C TRP A 246 -4.50 -12.59 14.98
N ALA A 247 -3.82 -13.74 14.98
CA ALA A 247 -2.99 -14.22 16.08
C ALA A 247 -1.80 -13.30 16.38
N ALA A 248 -1.27 -12.59 15.39
CA ALA A 248 -0.22 -11.58 15.56
C ALA A 248 -0.72 -10.24 16.16
N GLY A 249 -2.03 -10.11 16.46
CA GLY A 249 -2.64 -8.93 17.05
C GLY A 249 -3.09 -7.87 16.04
N ILE A 250 -3.19 -8.23 14.76
CA ILE A 250 -3.69 -7.39 13.67
C ILE A 250 -5.17 -7.73 13.46
N VAL A 251 -6.04 -6.73 13.56
CA VAL A 251 -7.46 -6.89 13.23
C VAL A 251 -7.60 -6.96 11.72
N VAL A 252 -8.05 -8.11 11.20
CA VAL A 252 -8.31 -8.29 9.77
C VAL A 252 -9.77 -7.94 9.48
N VAL A 253 -9.98 -7.06 8.51
CA VAL A 253 -11.30 -6.57 8.08
C VAL A 253 -11.45 -6.86 6.59
N ALA A 254 -12.38 -7.75 6.24
CA ALA A 254 -12.61 -8.22 4.87
C ALA A 254 -14.01 -7.86 4.36
N ALA A 255 -14.09 -7.49 3.08
CA ALA A 255 -15.35 -7.27 2.38
C ALA A 255 -16.09 -8.60 2.14
N SER A 256 -17.41 -8.65 2.31
CA SER A 256 -18.18 -9.90 2.17
C SER A 256 -18.34 -10.42 0.73
N GLY A 257 -18.20 -9.56 -0.28
CA GLY A 257 -18.55 -9.84 -1.69
C GLY A 257 -19.81 -9.10 -2.14
N ASN A 258 -19.95 -8.90 -3.47
CA ASN A 258 -20.99 -8.05 -4.09
C ASN A 258 -21.92 -8.78 -5.10
N ASP A 259 -21.95 -10.12 -5.07
CA ASP A 259 -22.80 -11.00 -5.89
C ASP A 259 -24.30 -10.99 -5.50
N GLY A 260 -24.65 -10.47 -4.32
CA GLY A 260 -26.02 -10.30 -3.85
C GLY A 260 -26.49 -11.26 -2.75
N ALA A 261 -27.73 -11.03 -2.30
CA ALA A 261 -28.32 -11.78 -1.20
C ALA A 261 -28.46 -13.29 -1.48
N SER A 262 -28.28 -14.09 -0.45
CA SER A 262 -28.19 -15.57 -0.47
C SER A 262 -26.92 -16.15 -1.12
N THR A 263 -25.97 -15.32 -1.57
CA THR A 263 -24.64 -15.79 -1.97
C THR A 263 -23.74 -15.98 -0.73
N PRO A 264 -22.91 -17.05 -0.66
CA PRO A 264 -21.88 -17.20 0.37
C PRO A 264 -20.94 -15.99 0.44
N LEU A 265 -20.35 -15.75 1.61
CA LEU A 265 -19.25 -14.77 1.70
C LEU A 265 -18.06 -15.27 0.87
N THR A 266 -17.31 -14.35 0.26
CA THR A 266 -16.04 -14.68 -0.40
C THR A 266 -14.95 -15.02 0.63
N MET A 267 -13.91 -15.75 0.23
CA MET A 267 -12.69 -15.86 1.04
C MET A 267 -11.85 -14.58 0.87
N PRO A 268 -11.36 -13.95 1.95
CA PRO A 268 -11.26 -14.50 3.30
C PRO A 268 -12.43 -14.18 4.25
N ALA A 269 -13.44 -13.40 3.87
CA ALA A 269 -14.56 -13.07 4.75
C ALA A 269 -15.36 -14.28 5.26
N ALA A 270 -15.39 -15.40 4.53
CA ALA A 270 -15.97 -16.65 5.00
C ALA A 270 -15.20 -17.31 6.17
N ASP A 271 -13.98 -16.88 6.49
CA ASP A 271 -13.28 -17.23 7.73
C ASP A 271 -14.01 -16.60 8.94
N PRO A 272 -14.40 -17.39 9.96
CA PRO A 272 -15.16 -16.88 11.11
C PRO A 272 -14.31 -16.11 12.12
N TYR A 273 -12.97 -16.22 12.12
CA TYR A 273 -12.12 -15.49 13.06
C TYR A 273 -12.09 -13.99 12.79
N ILE A 274 -12.08 -13.60 11.51
CA ILE A 274 -11.89 -12.21 11.10
C ILE A 274 -13.19 -11.40 11.11
N LEU A 275 -13.12 -10.09 10.85
CA LEU A 275 -14.30 -9.25 10.63
C LEU A 275 -14.72 -9.28 9.16
N ALA A 276 -15.81 -9.98 8.86
CA ALA A 276 -16.52 -9.91 7.59
C ALA A 276 -17.54 -8.75 7.61
N VAL A 277 -17.42 -7.85 6.64
CA VAL A 277 -18.20 -6.61 6.59
C VAL A 277 -19.07 -6.58 5.34
N GLY A 278 -20.38 -6.50 5.55
CA GLY A 278 -21.36 -6.22 4.50
C GLY A 278 -21.69 -4.73 4.37
N SER A 279 -22.45 -4.36 3.33
CA SER A 279 -22.79 -2.96 3.04
C SER A 279 -24.21 -2.60 3.47
N SER A 280 -24.38 -1.48 4.18
CA SER A 280 -25.66 -0.82 4.43
C SER A 280 -25.98 0.23 3.36
N ASP A 281 -27.28 0.44 3.13
CA ASP A 281 -27.88 1.46 2.28
C ASP A 281 -28.66 2.45 3.16
N ASN A 282 -28.32 3.74 3.10
CA ASN A 282 -28.97 4.80 3.90
C ASN A 282 -30.39 5.16 3.43
N GLN A 283 -30.91 4.51 2.39
CA GLN A 283 -32.25 4.69 1.84
C GLN A 283 -32.59 6.15 1.43
N GLY A 284 -31.57 7.01 1.33
CA GLY A 284 -31.72 8.43 1.08
C GLY A 284 -32.09 9.27 2.31
N THR A 285 -31.90 8.78 3.54
CA THR A 285 -32.06 9.56 4.78
C THR A 285 -30.71 9.72 5.52
N ALA A 286 -30.70 10.63 6.51
CA ALA A 286 -29.53 10.89 7.35
C ALA A 286 -29.58 10.14 8.70
N THR A 287 -30.52 9.21 8.87
CA THR A 287 -30.76 8.50 10.14
C THR A 287 -30.63 7.00 9.90
N THR A 288 -29.77 6.33 10.68
CA THR A 288 -29.53 4.87 10.64
C THR A 288 -30.73 4.02 11.13
N ALA A 289 -31.96 4.56 11.06
CA ALA A 289 -33.17 3.99 11.63
C ALA A 289 -34.02 3.28 10.57
N ASP A 290 -33.89 3.68 9.31
CA ASP A 290 -34.51 3.05 8.14
C ASP A 290 -33.51 2.41 7.17
N ASP A 291 -32.21 2.49 7.46
CA ASP A 291 -31.13 1.85 6.71
C ASP A 291 -31.37 0.34 6.54
N THR A 292 -31.09 -0.15 5.33
CA THR A 292 -31.32 -1.54 4.90
C THR A 292 -30.03 -2.19 4.40
N LEU A 293 -30.08 -3.49 4.15
CA LEU A 293 -29.04 -4.19 3.43
C LEU A 293 -28.85 -3.60 2.02
N SER A 294 -27.61 -3.32 1.60
CA SER A 294 -27.32 -3.03 0.20
C SER A 294 -27.58 -4.26 -0.67
N SER A 295 -28.36 -4.13 -1.74
CA SER A 295 -28.84 -5.27 -2.55
C SER A 295 -27.75 -6.15 -3.17
N PHE A 296 -26.52 -5.64 -3.29
CA PHE A 296 -25.37 -6.36 -3.82
C PHE A 296 -24.62 -7.17 -2.75
N THR A 297 -24.78 -6.92 -1.44
CA THR A 297 -23.91 -7.57 -0.44
C THR A 297 -24.19 -9.08 -0.35
N ASN A 298 -23.12 -9.89 -0.34
CA ASN A 298 -23.24 -11.31 -0.04
C ASN A 298 -23.67 -11.45 1.43
N THR A 299 -24.77 -12.17 1.68
CA THR A 299 -25.31 -12.34 3.04
C THR A 299 -24.77 -13.56 3.74
N GLY A 300 -24.22 -14.53 3.00
CA GLY A 300 -23.96 -15.86 3.55
C GLY A 300 -25.24 -16.56 4.02
N ASP A 301 -25.10 -17.44 5.01
CA ASP A 301 -26.15 -18.27 5.58
C ASP A 301 -26.09 -18.33 7.12
N ALA A 302 -26.90 -19.21 7.73
CA ALA A 302 -26.95 -19.38 9.18
C ALA A 302 -25.66 -19.95 9.81
N SER A 303 -24.74 -20.53 9.02
CA SER A 303 -23.44 -21.02 9.46
C SER A 303 -22.35 -19.95 9.39
N ARG A 304 -22.31 -19.16 8.30
CA ARG A 304 -21.45 -17.99 8.17
C ARG A 304 -22.15 -16.90 7.35
N HIS A 305 -22.24 -15.72 7.96
CA HIS A 305 -22.76 -14.47 7.40
C HIS A 305 -21.89 -13.31 7.90
N SER A 306 -22.03 -12.11 7.34
CA SER A 306 -21.25 -10.93 7.75
C SER A 306 -21.44 -10.65 9.24
N ASP A 307 -20.34 -10.30 9.92
CA ASP A 307 -20.36 -10.05 11.37
C ASP A 307 -21.14 -8.75 11.69
N LEU A 308 -20.97 -7.74 10.84
CA LEU A 308 -21.71 -6.47 10.88
C LEU A 308 -21.77 -5.80 9.49
N LEU A 309 -22.58 -4.76 9.38
CA LEU A 309 -22.70 -3.91 8.20
C LEU A 309 -22.08 -2.53 8.44
N ALA A 310 -21.66 -1.84 7.38
CA ALA A 310 -21.28 -0.43 7.43
C ALA A 310 -21.65 0.28 6.11
N PRO A 311 -21.74 1.63 6.09
CA PRO A 311 -22.07 2.38 4.88
C PRO A 311 -21.13 2.06 3.72
N GLY A 312 -21.68 1.42 2.68
CA GLY A 312 -20.91 0.99 1.51
C GLY A 312 -21.54 1.35 0.16
N LYS A 313 -22.73 1.98 0.13
CA LYS A 313 -23.41 2.38 -1.11
C LYS A 313 -23.32 3.89 -1.38
N SER A 314 -22.97 4.24 -2.62
CA SER A 314 -22.86 5.62 -3.12
C SER A 314 -21.90 6.50 -2.30
N ILE A 315 -20.83 5.91 -1.77
CA ILE A 315 -19.82 6.57 -0.91
C ILE A 315 -18.88 7.43 -1.75
N VAL A 316 -18.59 8.64 -1.27
CA VAL A 316 -17.69 9.60 -1.93
C VAL A 316 -16.34 9.62 -1.22
N SER A 317 -15.28 9.30 -1.96
CA SER A 317 -13.90 9.32 -1.47
C SER A 317 -12.96 10.02 -2.47
N LEU A 318 -11.66 9.96 -2.20
CA LEU A 318 -10.61 10.51 -3.05
C LEU A 318 -10.52 9.74 -4.38
N ARG A 319 -10.38 10.52 -5.45
CA ARG A 319 -10.17 10.11 -6.84
C ARG A 319 -8.69 9.96 -7.13
N ASP A 320 -8.34 9.02 -8.01
CA ASP A 320 -7.03 8.94 -8.65
C ASP A 320 -7.13 9.31 -10.15
N PRO A 321 -6.83 10.56 -10.56
CA PRO A 321 -7.07 11.02 -11.92
C PRO A 321 -6.18 10.33 -12.97
N GLY A 322 -6.78 9.73 -13.99
CA GLY A 322 -6.11 8.99 -15.05
C GLY A 322 -5.88 7.51 -14.77
N SER A 323 -6.30 7.01 -13.60
CA SER A 323 -6.37 5.59 -13.28
C SER A 323 -7.38 4.84 -14.15
N TYR A 324 -7.32 3.50 -14.17
CA TYR A 324 -8.27 2.67 -14.94
C TYR A 324 -9.73 3.03 -14.62
N VAL A 325 -10.10 3.07 -13.34
CA VAL A 325 -11.46 3.38 -12.89
C VAL A 325 -11.87 4.78 -13.29
N ASP A 326 -10.98 5.76 -13.14
CA ASP A 326 -11.29 7.15 -13.51
C ASP A 326 -11.57 7.32 -15.01
N VAL A 327 -10.85 6.59 -15.86
CA VAL A 327 -11.00 6.64 -17.32
C VAL A 327 -12.21 5.83 -17.81
N HIS A 328 -12.45 4.66 -17.21
CA HIS A 328 -13.45 3.71 -17.67
C HIS A 328 -14.83 3.84 -16.99
N HIS A 329 -14.91 4.52 -15.84
CA HIS A 329 -16.14 4.77 -15.10
C HIS A 329 -16.40 6.26 -14.82
N PRO A 330 -16.56 7.10 -15.86
CA PRO A 330 -16.85 8.53 -15.68
C PRO A 330 -18.16 8.81 -14.91
N GLU A 331 -19.06 7.83 -14.80
CA GLU A 331 -20.23 7.85 -13.90
C GLU A 331 -19.87 7.96 -12.41
N GLY A 332 -18.64 7.60 -12.02
CA GLY A 332 -18.10 7.80 -10.67
C GLY A 332 -17.67 9.24 -10.37
N LEU A 333 -17.58 10.13 -11.36
CA LEU A 333 -17.23 11.53 -11.13
C LEU A 333 -18.35 12.26 -10.40
N VAL A 334 -18.04 12.86 -9.25
CA VAL A 334 -19.03 13.56 -8.41
C VAL A 334 -19.55 14.83 -9.11
N ALA A 335 -20.84 14.83 -9.43
CA ALA A 335 -21.47 15.94 -10.13
C ALA A 335 -21.39 17.24 -9.31
N GLY A 336 -20.83 18.29 -9.91
CA GLY A 336 -20.67 19.59 -9.25
C GLY A 336 -19.46 19.70 -8.30
N ASP A 337 -18.60 18.68 -8.20
CA ASP A 337 -17.29 18.81 -7.53
C ASP A 337 -16.38 19.73 -8.36
N THR A 338 -16.21 20.97 -7.91
CA THR A 338 -15.34 21.96 -8.56
C THR A 338 -13.85 21.73 -8.29
N SER A 339 -13.50 20.85 -7.34
CA SER A 339 -12.11 20.49 -7.06
C SER A 339 -11.61 19.33 -7.93
N GLY A 340 -12.52 18.54 -8.52
CA GLY A 340 -12.21 17.43 -9.44
C GLY A 340 -11.43 16.30 -8.79
N ARG A 341 -11.53 16.14 -7.46
CA ARG A 341 -10.74 15.19 -6.65
C ARG A 341 -11.58 14.09 -6.00
N LEU A 342 -12.90 14.12 -6.20
CA LEU A 342 -13.82 13.20 -5.58
C LEU A 342 -14.35 12.17 -6.58
N PHE A 343 -14.57 10.96 -6.08
CA PHE A 343 -15.13 9.85 -6.85
C PHE A 343 -16.16 9.11 -5.99
N ARG A 344 -17.24 8.63 -6.61
CA ARG A 344 -18.33 7.88 -5.96
C ARG A 344 -18.24 6.40 -6.32
N GLY A 345 -18.32 5.54 -5.30
CA GLY A 345 -18.31 4.08 -5.44
C GLY A 345 -19.32 3.39 -4.52
N SER A 346 -19.67 2.16 -4.86
CA SER A 346 -20.59 1.30 -4.10
C SER A 346 -20.05 -0.12 -4.03
N GLY A 347 -19.98 -0.70 -2.84
CA GLY A 347 -19.45 -2.03 -2.62
C GLY A 347 -19.16 -2.33 -1.15
N THR A 348 -18.98 -3.61 -0.85
CA THR A 348 -18.53 -4.08 0.47
C THR A 348 -17.07 -3.71 0.76
N SER A 349 -16.28 -3.40 -0.27
CA SER A 349 -14.97 -2.74 -0.17
C SER A 349 -15.03 -1.43 0.62
N GLN A 350 -15.95 -0.53 0.24
CA GLN A 350 -16.16 0.75 0.90
C GLN A 350 -16.56 0.53 2.37
N ALA A 351 -17.49 -0.40 2.63
CA ALA A 351 -17.90 -0.76 3.99
C ALA A 351 -16.74 -1.31 4.84
N ALA A 352 -15.91 -2.21 4.29
CA ALA A 352 -14.71 -2.73 4.95
C ALA A 352 -13.68 -1.62 5.25
N ALA A 353 -13.51 -0.65 4.34
CA ALA A 353 -12.67 0.52 4.55
C ALA A 353 -13.18 1.42 5.69
N VAL A 354 -14.51 1.64 5.77
CA VAL A 354 -15.14 2.36 6.90
C VAL A 354 -14.85 1.67 8.23
N VAL A 355 -15.07 0.35 8.31
CA VAL A 355 -14.78 -0.45 9.52
C VAL A 355 -13.30 -0.43 9.86
N SER A 356 -12.40 -0.47 8.87
CA SER A 356 -10.95 -0.44 9.10
C SER A 356 -10.49 0.87 9.75
N GLY A 357 -11.07 2.01 9.34
CA GLY A 357 -10.86 3.28 10.02
C GLY A 357 -11.46 3.30 11.44
N ALA A 358 -12.67 2.75 11.63
CA ALA A 358 -13.29 2.67 12.95
C ALA A 358 -12.49 1.82 13.94
N VAL A 359 -11.94 0.68 13.48
CA VAL A 359 -11.00 -0.14 14.25
C VAL A 359 -9.76 0.66 14.65
N ALA A 360 -9.21 1.49 13.75
CA ALA A 360 -8.05 2.33 14.08
C ALA A 360 -8.37 3.40 15.15
N LEU A 361 -9.59 3.95 15.17
CA LEU A 361 -10.07 4.81 16.27
C LEU A 361 -10.12 4.03 17.60
N LEU A 362 -10.77 2.85 17.59
CA LEU A 362 -10.91 2.00 18.78
C LEU A 362 -9.56 1.59 19.37
N LEU A 363 -8.60 1.26 18.51
CA LEU A 363 -7.25 0.84 18.89
C LEU A 363 -6.33 1.99 19.32
N GLN A 364 -6.61 3.25 18.94
CA GLN A 364 -5.94 4.37 19.61
C GLN A 364 -6.47 4.54 21.04
N ALA A 365 -7.79 4.52 21.22
CA ALA A 365 -8.41 4.69 22.54
C ALA A 365 -8.05 3.55 23.51
N HIS A 366 -8.00 2.31 23.00
CA HIS A 366 -7.74 1.10 23.77
C HIS A 366 -6.62 0.26 23.11
N PRO A 367 -5.34 0.67 23.22
CA PRO A 367 -4.23 0.05 22.48
C PRO A 367 -3.97 -1.42 22.82
N ASN A 368 -4.45 -1.88 23.98
CA ASN A 368 -4.26 -3.24 24.48
C ASN A 368 -5.36 -4.23 24.07
N LEU A 369 -6.36 -3.83 23.29
CA LEU A 369 -7.39 -4.77 22.81
C LEU A 369 -6.76 -5.85 21.91
N SER A 370 -7.15 -7.10 22.14
CA SER A 370 -6.97 -8.17 21.16
C SER A 370 -7.99 -8.03 20.01
N PRO A 371 -7.72 -8.64 18.84
CA PRO A 371 -8.69 -8.67 17.75
C PRO A 371 -10.07 -9.26 18.14
N ASP A 372 -10.11 -10.32 18.94
CA ASP A 372 -11.35 -10.88 19.50
C ASP A 372 -12.16 -9.85 20.31
N GLN A 373 -11.48 -9.03 21.13
CA GLN A 373 -12.14 -7.97 21.90
C GLN A 373 -12.63 -6.82 21.01
N VAL A 374 -11.89 -6.49 19.94
CA VAL A 374 -12.35 -5.53 18.92
C VAL A 374 -13.61 -6.03 18.22
N LYS A 375 -13.62 -7.27 17.74
CA LYS A 375 -14.76 -7.89 17.06
C LYS A 375 -16.01 -7.86 17.95
N ALA A 376 -15.90 -8.35 19.18
CA ALA A 376 -16.99 -8.34 20.15
C ALA A 376 -17.48 -6.93 20.55
N LEU A 377 -16.58 -5.92 20.63
CA LEU A 377 -16.98 -4.53 20.89
C LEU A 377 -17.77 -3.94 19.71
N LEU A 378 -17.33 -4.15 18.48
CA LEU A 378 -18.04 -3.64 17.31
C LEU A 378 -19.41 -4.31 17.16
N GLU A 379 -19.50 -5.63 17.25
CA GLU A 379 -20.77 -6.37 17.21
C GLU A 379 -21.74 -5.93 18.31
N SER A 380 -21.30 -5.87 19.57
CA SER A 380 -22.18 -5.49 20.69
C SER A 380 -22.58 -4.01 20.69
N SER A 381 -21.83 -3.15 20.00
CA SER A 381 -22.13 -1.73 19.81
C SER A 381 -23.09 -1.44 18.66
N ALA A 382 -23.27 -2.37 17.72
CA ALA A 382 -23.95 -2.12 16.46
C ALA A 382 -25.40 -1.58 16.63
N ASN A 383 -25.80 -0.71 15.70
CA ASN A 383 -27.16 -0.22 15.55
C ASN A 383 -28.05 -1.35 14.99
N PRO A 384 -29.15 -1.74 15.67
CA PRO A 384 -30.04 -2.77 15.16
C PRO A 384 -30.72 -2.35 13.86
N MET A 385 -30.75 -3.23 12.85
CA MET A 385 -31.48 -3.04 11.59
C MET A 385 -32.70 -3.98 11.57
N PRO A 386 -33.85 -3.58 12.15
CA PRO A 386 -34.98 -4.49 12.40
C PRO A 386 -35.75 -4.92 11.14
N ALA A 387 -35.53 -4.25 10.00
CA ALA A 387 -36.09 -4.65 8.71
C ALA A 387 -35.40 -5.89 8.13
N GLU A 388 -34.19 -6.21 8.59
CA GLU A 388 -33.34 -7.25 8.02
C GLU A 388 -33.31 -8.53 8.87
N SER A 389 -33.14 -9.67 8.20
CA SER A 389 -32.92 -10.95 8.88
C SER A 389 -31.58 -10.93 9.63
N SER A 390 -31.44 -11.74 10.69
CA SER A 390 -30.18 -11.83 11.44
C SER A 390 -29.00 -12.29 10.58
N VAL A 391 -29.25 -13.18 9.60
CA VAL A 391 -28.26 -13.60 8.61
C VAL A 391 -27.84 -12.41 7.73
N ALA A 392 -28.79 -11.63 7.22
CA ALA A 392 -28.50 -10.50 6.35
C ALA A 392 -27.67 -9.40 7.05
N ARG A 393 -28.02 -9.06 8.30
CA ARG A 393 -27.44 -7.89 9.00
C ARG A 393 -26.29 -8.20 9.98
N GLY A 394 -26.04 -9.46 10.29
CA GLY A 394 -25.18 -9.85 11.41
C GLY A 394 -25.63 -9.19 12.71
N ALA A 395 -24.68 -8.54 13.40
CA ALA A 395 -24.97 -7.75 14.59
C ALA A 395 -25.86 -6.51 14.30
N GLY A 396 -25.73 -5.91 13.11
CA GLY A 396 -26.34 -4.63 12.73
C GLY A 396 -25.32 -3.70 12.07
N GLU A 397 -25.62 -2.41 11.99
CA GLU A 397 -24.73 -1.41 11.41
C GLU A 397 -23.71 -0.86 12.42
N LEU A 398 -22.48 -0.62 11.96
CA LEU A 398 -21.37 -0.05 12.72
C LEU A 398 -21.73 1.23 13.51
N ASN A 399 -21.44 1.24 14.81
CA ASN A 399 -21.49 2.43 15.66
C ASN A 399 -20.22 2.56 16.51
N ILE A 400 -19.17 3.19 15.95
CA ILE A 400 -17.88 3.36 16.63
C ILE A 400 -17.98 4.29 17.85
N GLY A 401 -18.90 5.27 17.83
CA GLY A 401 -19.16 6.12 18.98
C GLY A 401 -19.59 5.31 20.21
N ARG A 402 -20.54 4.39 20.03
CA ARG A 402 -21.00 3.47 21.09
C ARG A 402 -19.94 2.43 21.46
N ALA A 403 -19.16 1.91 20.50
CA ALA A 403 -18.10 0.94 20.79
C ALA A 403 -17.02 1.50 21.75
N LEU A 404 -16.70 2.79 21.64
CA LEU A 404 -15.76 3.49 22.52
C LEU A 404 -16.28 3.75 23.95
N GLU A 405 -17.60 3.68 24.15
CA GLU A 405 -18.23 3.84 25.47
C GLU A 405 -18.44 2.51 26.21
N LEU A 406 -18.37 1.38 25.50
CA LEU A 406 -18.55 0.06 26.10
C LEU A 406 -17.31 -0.37 26.91
N PRO A 407 -17.49 -1.05 28.05
CA PRO A 407 -16.38 -1.60 28.81
C PRO A 407 -15.68 -2.69 28.00
N THR A 408 -14.34 -2.71 28.03
CA THR A 408 -13.53 -3.76 27.40
C THR A 408 -13.99 -5.15 27.87
N PRO A 409 -14.43 -6.04 26.97
CA PRO A 409 -14.88 -7.37 27.35
C PRO A 409 -13.71 -8.21 27.87
N SER A 410 -13.98 -9.13 28.80
CA SER A 410 -12.96 -10.04 29.32
C SER A 410 -12.47 -10.97 28.21
N ALA A 411 -11.16 -11.04 27.98
CA ALA A 411 -10.58 -11.80 26.87
C ALA A 411 -11.04 -13.26 26.83
N GLY A 412 -11.11 -13.95 27.98
CA GLY A 412 -11.60 -15.34 28.06
C GLY A 412 -13.11 -15.53 27.82
N THR A 413 -13.90 -14.44 27.75
CA THR A 413 -15.34 -14.48 27.43
C THR A 413 -15.59 -14.31 25.92
N VAL A 414 -14.69 -13.62 25.22
CA VAL A 414 -14.79 -13.34 23.78
C VAL A 414 -13.78 -14.11 22.94
N ALA A 415 -12.94 -14.93 23.57
CA ALA A 415 -11.97 -15.79 22.91
C ALA A 415 -12.69 -16.71 21.90
N GLN A 416 -12.32 -16.59 20.63
CA GLN A 416 -12.94 -17.36 19.56
C GLN A 416 -12.49 -18.84 19.60
N THR A 417 -13.43 -19.77 19.39
CA THR A 417 -13.20 -21.22 19.52
C THR A 417 -13.47 -22.00 18.22
N TYR A 418 -13.39 -21.33 17.07
CA TYR A 418 -13.52 -21.98 15.77
C TYR A 418 -12.32 -22.92 15.52
N PRO A 419 -12.46 -23.97 14.71
CA PRO A 419 -11.30 -24.68 14.15
C PRO A 419 -10.39 -23.70 13.39
N THR A 420 -9.08 -23.72 13.66
CA THR A 420 -8.11 -22.93 12.89
C THR A 420 -7.77 -23.61 11.58
N SER A 421 -7.57 -22.83 10.53
CA SER A 421 -7.04 -23.27 9.25
C SER A 421 -5.69 -23.97 9.39
N THR A 422 -5.54 -25.06 8.66
CA THR A 422 -4.27 -25.76 8.49
C THR A 422 -3.39 -25.13 7.41
N GLY A 423 -3.98 -24.40 6.45
CA GLY A 423 -3.29 -23.88 5.26
C GLY A 423 -2.74 -24.97 4.32
N LEU A 424 -3.18 -26.22 4.47
CA LEU A 424 -2.73 -27.38 3.68
C LEU A 424 -3.62 -27.68 2.47
N GLY A 425 -4.64 -26.85 2.24
CA GLY A 425 -5.52 -26.90 1.07
C GLY A 425 -4.79 -26.50 -0.21
N ALA A 426 -5.47 -26.72 -1.33
CA ALA A 426 -4.94 -26.42 -2.65
C ALA A 426 -4.94 -24.91 -2.90
N LEU A 427 -3.84 -24.37 -3.43
CA LEU A 427 -3.79 -22.98 -3.87
C LEU A 427 -4.79 -22.74 -4.99
N GLU A 428 -4.96 -23.72 -5.89
CA GLU A 428 -5.91 -23.66 -6.99
C GLU A 428 -7.37 -23.55 -6.51
N LEU A 429 -7.75 -24.33 -5.49
CA LEU A 429 -9.10 -24.22 -4.92
C LEU A 429 -9.31 -22.87 -4.21
N SER A 430 -8.23 -22.21 -3.76
CA SER A 430 -8.26 -20.87 -3.15
C SER A 430 -8.57 -19.77 -4.17
N ARG A 431 -8.16 -19.93 -5.44
CA ARG A 431 -8.51 -19.02 -6.55
C ARG A 431 -9.99 -19.08 -6.88
N GLY A 432 -10.57 -20.28 -6.82
CA GLY A 432 -11.95 -20.53 -7.17
C GLY A 432 -12.15 -20.74 -8.67
N ASP A 433 -13.16 -20.10 -9.25
CA ASP A 433 -13.50 -20.25 -10.67
C ASP A 433 -12.70 -19.31 -11.61
N THR A 434 -11.85 -18.47 -11.05
CA THR A 434 -11.39 -17.27 -11.74
C THR A 434 -9.89 -17.06 -11.56
N HIS A 435 -9.21 -16.71 -12.66
CA HIS A 435 -7.75 -16.85 -12.77
C HIS A 435 -7.13 -15.67 -13.50
N VAL A 436 -5.87 -15.36 -13.17
CA VAL A 436 -5.07 -14.43 -13.98
C VAL A 436 -4.69 -15.11 -15.29
N VAL A 437 -4.72 -14.36 -16.39
CA VAL A 437 -4.25 -14.81 -17.70
C VAL A 437 -3.14 -13.87 -18.16
N ASP A 438 -2.07 -14.41 -18.74
CA ASP A 438 -1.06 -13.61 -19.43
C ASP A 438 -1.56 -13.27 -20.86
N ASN A 439 -2.02 -12.03 -21.08
CA ASN A 439 -2.45 -11.58 -22.42
C ASN A 439 -1.38 -11.67 -23.52
N ALA A 440 -0.08 -11.77 -23.22
CA ALA A 440 0.94 -11.95 -24.26
C ALA A 440 0.95 -13.38 -24.83
N THR A 441 0.61 -14.38 -24.02
CA THR A 441 0.67 -15.82 -24.40
C THR A 441 -0.69 -16.54 -24.39
N GLY A 442 -1.71 -15.96 -23.75
CA GLY A 442 -2.97 -16.62 -23.43
C GLY A 442 -2.86 -17.68 -22.32
N THR A 443 -1.73 -17.73 -21.61
CA THR A 443 -1.50 -18.73 -20.55
C THR A 443 -2.30 -18.37 -19.30
N VAL A 444 -3.16 -19.28 -18.85
CA VAL A 444 -3.89 -19.15 -17.58
C VAL A 444 -2.97 -19.57 -16.43
N LEU A 445 -2.87 -18.73 -15.40
CA LEU A 445 -2.21 -19.09 -14.14
C LEU A 445 -3.14 -20.01 -13.35
N ALA A 446 -2.87 -21.32 -13.37
CA ALA A 446 -3.70 -22.33 -12.71
C ALA A 446 -2.86 -23.51 -12.18
N GLY A 447 -3.42 -24.21 -11.19
CA GLY A 447 -2.80 -25.33 -10.48
C GLY A 447 -1.95 -24.90 -9.29
N GLU A 448 -1.21 -25.85 -8.72
CA GLU A 448 -0.36 -25.65 -7.54
C GLU A 448 0.96 -24.95 -7.90
N VAL A 449 0.83 -23.73 -8.42
CA VAL A 449 1.92 -22.79 -8.71
C VAL A 449 1.54 -21.39 -8.23
N ASP A 450 2.53 -20.61 -7.81
CA ASP A 450 2.36 -19.22 -7.38
C ASP A 450 2.30 -18.24 -8.57
N ALA A 451 2.09 -16.95 -8.30
CA ALA A 451 2.00 -15.88 -9.29
C ALA A 451 3.22 -15.78 -10.24
N PHE A 452 4.39 -16.28 -9.86
CA PHE A 452 5.59 -16.31 -10.68
C PHE A 452 5.83 -17.68 -11.35
N GLY A 453 4.86 -18.59 -11.26
CA GLY A 453 4.91 -19.95 -11.82
C GLY A 453 5.79 -20.91 -11.01
N ALA A 454 6.21 -20.56 -9.80
CA ALA A 454 6.99 -21.47 -8.95
C ALA A 454 6.05 -22.47 -8.25
N PRO A 455 6.44 -23.74 -8.07
CA PRO A 455 5.58 -24.75 -7.43
C PRO A 455 5.15 -24.37 -6.01
N TRP A 456 3.85 -24.52 -5.73
CA TRP A 456 3.28 -24.33 -4.40
C TRP A 456 3.58 -25.52 -3.50
N ASP A 457 4.09 -25.25 -2.30
CA ASP A 457 4.27 -26.22 -1.22
C ASP A 457 3.57 -25.67 0.03
N GLY A 458 2.26 -25.91 0.12
CA GLY A 458 1.42 -25.42 1.22
C GLY A 458 1.88 -25.89 2.60
N ALA A 459 2.50 -27.08 2.71
CA ALA A 459 3.00 -27.59 3.99
C ALA A 459 4.24 -26.81 4.46
N ARG A 460 5.19 -26.56 3.55
CA ARG A 460 6.36 -25.71 3.81
C ARG A 460 5.97 -24.27 4.08
N TRP A 461 5.07 -23.72 3.26
CA TRP A 461 4.57 -22.36 3.40
C TRP A 461 3.84 -22.16 4.74
N ALA A 462 2.85 -22.99 5.08
CA ALA A 462 2.04 -22.83 6.30
C ALA A 462 2.92 -22.91 7.56
N ALA A 463 3.94 -23.76 7.57
CA ALA A 463 4.94 -23.81 8.65
C ALA A 463 5.76 -22.51 8.75
N ALA A 464 6.25 -21.96 7.62
CA ALA A 464 7.03 -20.73 7.59
C ALA A 464 6.19 -19.48 7.92
N SER A 465 4.94 -19.40 7.43
CA SER A 465 3.98 -18.33 7.73
C SER A 465 3.65 -18.30 9.23
N THR A 466 3.33 -19.47 9.82
CA THR A 466 3.03 -19.58 11.26
C THR A 466 4.20 -19.17 12.16
N LEU A 467 5.45 -19.37 11.69
CA LEU A 467 6.65 -18.94 12.41
C LEU A 467 7.05 -17.48 12.16
N GLY A 468 6.39 -16.77 11.24
CA GLY A 468 6.81 -15.43 10.81
C GLY A 468 8.18 -15.45 10.12
N THR A 469 8.44 -16.45 9.27
CA THR A 469 9.70 -16.61 8.53
C THR A 469 9.47 -16.96 7.05
N ALA A 470 8.28 -16.64 6.50
CA ALA A 470 7.97 -16.89 5.09
C ALA A 470 8.74 -15.95 4.14
N TRP A 471 9.23 -14.80 4.65
CA TRP A 471 10.01 -13.82 3.91
C TRP A 471 11.48 -13.78 4.38
N MET A 472 12.42 -13.71 3.44
CA MET A 472 13.85 -13.47 3.68
C MET A 472 14.50 -12.78 2.47
N GLY A 473 15.06 -11.57 2.61
CA GLY A 473 15.89 -10.96 1.55
C GLY A 473 15.12 -10.66 0.25
N GLY A 474 13.90 -10.12 0.35
CA GLY A 474 12.97 -9.95 -0.77
C GLY A 474 12.43 -11.26 -1.39
N GLN A 475 12.75 -12.41 -0.81
CA GLN A 475 12.23 -13.71 -1.22
C GLN A 475 11.06 -14.13 -0.35
N TRP A 476 9.99 -14.60 -0.97
CA TRP A 476 8.89 -15.32 -0.32
C TRP A 476 8.91 -16.77 -0.75
N ASN A 477 8.79 -17.69 0.19
CA ASN A 477 8.86 -19.14 -0.06
C ASN A 477 10.07 -19.57 -0.93
N SER A 478 11.22 -18.92 -0.75
CA SER A 478 12.48 -19.06 -1.54
C SER A 478 12.43 -18.67 -3.03
N THR A 479 11.34 -18.09 -3.51
CA THR A 479 11.26 -17.39 -4.81
C THR A 479 11.48 -15.89 -4.57
N ARG A 480 12.07 -15.14 -5.50
CA ARG A 480 12.18 -13.67 -5.35
C ARG A 480 10.89 -12.98 -5.79
N TRP A 481 10.27 -12.25 -4.87
CA TRP A 481 8.98 -11.57 -5.10
C TRP A 481 9.13 -10.05 -5.12
N SER A 482 10.02 -9.49 -4.30
CA SER A 482 10.31 -8.05 -4.27
C SER A 482 11.79 -7.80 -3.95
N GLY A 483 12.19 -6.53 -3.84
CA GLY A 483 13.38 -6.16 -3.07
C GLY A 483 13.06 -6.03 -1.58
N ASP A 484 14.08 -5.92 -0.74
CA ASP A 484 13.97 -5.58 0.70
C ASP A 484 13.57 -4.10 0.96
N THR A 485 13.36 -3.34 -0.11
CA THR A 485 13.43 -1.88 -0.12
C THR A 485 12.14 -1.20 0.33
N TRP A 486 12.21 -0.49 1.45
CA TRP A 486 11.24 0.55 1.82
C TRP A 486 11.48 1.80 0.98
N THR A 487 10.46 2.33 0.32
CA THR A 487 10.56 3.61 -0.41
C THR A 487 9.58 4.64 0.14
N SER A 488 9.97 5.91 0.05
CA SER A 488 9.07 7.03 0.34
C SER A 488 9.41 8.20 -0.58
N ALA A 489 8.40 9.02 -0.90
CA ALA A 489 8.55 10.17 -1.79
C ALA A 489 9.40 11.32 -1.20
N GLY A 490 9.83 11.22 0.07
CA GLY A 490 10.75 12.17 0.69
C GLY A 490 11.12 11.81 2.13
N TRP A 491 12.40 11.55 2.36
CA TRP A 491 12.91 11.25 3.70
C TRP A 491 13.27 12.54 4.45
N ALA A 492 12.40 12.93 5.39
CA ALA A 492 12.63 14.03 6.33
C ALA A 492 12.53 13.53 7.78
N SER A 493 13.65 13.51 8.51
CA SER A 493 13.68 13.20 9.94
C SER A 493 14.70 14.09 10.66
N PRO A 494 14.46 14.52 11.92
CA PRO A 494 15.45 15.26 12.70
C PRO A 494 16.74 14.48 12.98
N CYS A 495 16.69 13.15 13.05
CA CYS A 495 17.87 12.32 13.34
C CYS A 495 17.74 10.92 12.73
N TRP A 496 18.79 10.48 12.03
CA TRP A 496 18.96 9.11 11.55
C TRP A 496 20.12 8.45 12.29
N SER A 497 19.83 7.43 13.10
CA SER A 497 20.80 6.70 13.90
C SER A 497 20.51 5.20 13.91
N SER A 498 21.46 4.40 13.42
CA SER A 498 21.46 2.94 13.51
C SER A 498 22.88 2.42 13.76
N THR A 499 22.99 1.21 14.29
CA THR A 499 24.26 0.48 14.46
C THR A 499 24.79 -0.07 13.13
N ARG A 500 23.91 -0.39 12.16
CA ARG A 500 24.25 -0.82 10.80
C ARG A 500 23.17 -0.41 9.81
N TRP A 501 23.59 -0.11 8.58
CA TRP A 501 22.72 -0.03 7.40
C TRP A 501 23.31 -0.95 6.33
N SER A 502 22.47 -1.74 5.66
CA SER A 502 22.85 -2.64 4.58
C SER A 502 21.63 -3.06 3.76
N ASP A 503 21.60 -2.66 2.49
CA ASP A 503 20.58 -3.01 1.47
C ASP A 503 21.26 -3.19 0.09
N ALA A 504 20.54 -3.69 -0.90
CA ALA A 504 21.00 -3.76 -2.28
C ALA A 504 21.09 -2.35 -2.90
N GLU A 505 20.04 -1.53 -2.78
CA GLU A 505 20.00 -0.20 -3.41
C GLU A 505 19.11 0.78 -2.65
N TRP A 506 19.61 2.00 -2.43
CA TRP A 506 18.89 3.09 -1.79
C TRP A 506 18.59 4.21 -2.80
N SER A 507 17.33 4.38 -3.19
CA SER A 507 16.89 5.45 -4.10
C SER A 507 15.82 6.37 -3.46
N SER A 508 15.97 7.69 -3.62
CA SER A 508 14.89 8.64 -3.32
C SER A 508 15.07 9.99 -4.02
N THR A 509 14.01 10.76 -4.22
CA THR A 509 14.08 12.09 -4.84
C THR A 509 14.76 13.13 -3.94
N ARG A 510 14.55 13.09 -2.61
CA ARG A 510 15.14 14.05 -1.65
C ARG A 510 15.44 13.42 -0.29
N TRP A 511 16.68 13.61 0.16
CA TRP A 511 17.12 13.29 1.52
C TRP A 511 17.43 14.56 2.32
N SER A 512 16.80 14.70 3.49
CA SER A 512 17.06 15.82 4.41
C SER A 512 17.09 15.38 5.87
N SER A 513 18.09 15.84 6.62
CA SER A 513 18.13 15.65 8.09
C SER A 513 19.01 16.66 8.82
N THR A 514 18.81 16.79 10.12
CA THR A 514 19.76 17.52 10.97
C THR A 514 21.01 16.69 11.28
N ARG A 515 20.91 15.37 11.50
CA ARG A 515 22.06 14.49 11.82
C ARG A 515 21.91 13.09 11.21
N TRP A 516 23.01 12.60 10.63
CA TRP A 516 23.24 11.22 10.23
C TRP A 516 24.40 10.61 11.04
N SER A 517 24.16 9.44 11.65
CA SER A 517 25.19 8.70 12.40
C SER A 517 25.02 7.19 12.28
N SER A 518 26.10 6.47 11.95
CA SER A 518 26.15 5.01 12.07
C SER A 518 27.58 4.50 12.30
N THR A 519 27.71 3.27 12.81
CA THR A 519 29.02 2.60 12.92
C THR A 519 29.43 1.85 11.64
N ARG A 520 28.50 1.41 10.79
CA ARG A 520 28.76 0.79 9.48
C ARG A 520 27.67 1.09 8.44
N TRP A 521 28.10 1.33 7.20
CA TRP A 521 27.28 1.39 5.99
C TRP A 521 27.90 0.41 4.97
N SER A 522 27.07 -0.38 4.27
CA SER A 522 27.52 -1.41 3.34
C SER A 522 26.41 -1.81 2.35
N ASP A 523 26.44 -1.26 1.13
CA ASP A 523 25.32 -1.33 0.17
C ASP A 523 25.86 -1.37 -1.27
N ALA A 524 25.07 -1.76 -2.29
CA ALA A 524 25.56 -1.73 -3.67
C ALA A 524 25.48 -0.33 -4.30
N ALA A 525 24.33 0.37 -4.22
CA ALA A 525 24.18 1.71 -4.78
C ALA A 525 23.36 2.69 -3.94
N TRP A 526 23.73 3.97 -4.00
CA TRP A 526 23.07 5.12 -3.37
C TRP A 526 22.72 6.18 -4.40
N LEU A 527 21.42 6.38 -4.68
CA LEU A 527 20.91 7.27 -5.74
C LEU A 527 20.00 8.37 -5.18
N SER A 528 20.23 9.64 -5.56
CA SER A 528 19.24 10.71 -5.31
C SER A 528 19.39 11.95 -6.18
N THR A 529 18.31 12.71 -6.39
CA THR A 529 18.46 14.06 -6.99
C THR A 529 18.96 15.11 -5.99
N ARG A 530 18.72 14.97 -4.67
CA ARG A 530 19.24 15.92 -3.66
C ARG A 530 19.55 15.29 -2.30
N TRP A 531 20.77 15.51 -1.82
CA TRP A 531 21.23 15.24 -0.46
C TRP A 531 21.48 16.54 0.33
N SER A 532 20.96 16.63 1.56
CA SER A 532 21.21 17.75 2.47
C SER A 532 21.30 17.30 3.94
N SER A 533 22.33 17.75 4.67
CA SER A 533 22.32 17.63 6.14
C SER A 533 23.23 18.63 6.87
N THR A 534 22.99 18.87 8.16
CA THR A 534 23.91 19.69 8.98
C THR A 534 25.11 18.92 9.51
N ARG A 535 25.00 17.59 9.71
CA ARG A 535 26.11 16.72 10.17
C ARG A 535 25.99 15.28 9.64
N TRP A 536 27.07 14.78 9.03
CA TRP A 536 27.31 13.37 8.74
C TRP A 536 28.46 12.81 9.58
N SER A 537 28.29 11.59 10.10
CA SER A 537 29.34 10.86 10.84
C SER A 537 29.26 9.34 10.60
N SER A 538 30.39 8.71 10.26
CA SER A 538 30.49 7.25 10.12
C SER A 538 31.84 6.68 10.57
N THR A 539 31.86 5.45 11.09
CA THR A 539 33.12 4.76 11.45
C THR A 539 33.67 3.93 10.29
N ARG A 540 32.81 3.25 9.53
CA ARG A 540 33.16 2.55 8.28
C ARG A 540 32.05 2.72 7.25
N TRP A 541 32.44 2.86 5.99
CA TRP A 541 31.56 2.97 4.84
C TRP A 541 32.14 2.20 3.66
N SER A 542 31.33 1.38 2.99
CA SER A 542 31.72 0.64 1.78
C SER A 542 30.55 0.54 0.80
N ASP A 543 30.71 1.00 -0.45
CA ASP A 543 29.66 0.89 -1.48
C ASP A 543 30.21 0.59 -2.89
N ALA A 544 29.36 0.25 -3.86
CA ALA A 544 29.79 0.14 -5.26
C ALA A 544 29.52 1.44 -6.05
N ALA A 545 28.44 2.16 -5.77
CA ALA A 545 28.19 3.47 -6.40
C ALA A 545 27.44 4.47 -5.49
N TRP A 546 27.85 5.73 -5.56
CA TRP A 546 27.12 6.89 -5.05
C TRP A 546 26.89 7.90 -6.18
N LEU A 547 25.63 8.16 -6.55
CA LEU A 547 25.28 9.06 -7.65
C LEU A 547 24.25 10.11 -7.19
N SER A 548 24.52 11.40 -7.43
CA SER A 548 23.50 12.43 -7.19
C SER A 548 23.50 13.63 -8.13
N THR A 549 22.38 14.37 -8.19
CA THR A 549 22.36 15.67 -8.89
C THR A 549 22.93 16.78 -8.00
N ARG A 550 22.60 16.80 -6.70
CA ARG A 550 23.15 17.77 -5.74
C ARG A 550 23.44 17.15 -4.39
N TRP A 551 24.63 17.44 -3.86
CA TRP A 551 25.03 17.07 -2.51
C TRP A 551 25.49 18.29 -1.70
N SER A 552 25.01 18.39 -0.46
CA SER A 552 25.32 19.51 0.45
C SER A 552 25.45 19.06 1.91
N SER A 553 26.49 19.55 2.60
CA SER A 553 26.63 19.34 4.05
C SER A 553 27.34 20.48 4.78
N THR A 554 26.91 20.77 6.02
CA THR A 554 27.65 21.72 6.88
C THR A 554 28.87 21.08 7.56
N ARG A 555 28.78 19.79 7.90
CA ARG A 555 29.91 18.98 8.40
C ARG A 555 29.80 17.53 7.94
N TRP A 556 30.90 16.97 7.47
CA TRP A 556 31.04 15.54 7.18
C TRP A 556 32.30 14.98 7.87
N SER A 557 32.19 13.75 8.40
CA SER A 557 33.29 13.06 9.07
C SER A 557 33.24 11.55 8.87
N SER A 558 34.35 10.92 8.50
CA SER A 558 34.47 9.45 8.54
C SER A 558 35.85 8.94 8.97
N THR A 559 35.90 7.72 9.53
CA THR A 559 37.18 7.06 9.87
C THR A 559 37.70 6.18 8.74
N ARG A 560 36.83 5.47 8.00
CA ARG A 560 37.20 4.74 6.78
C ARG A 560 36.06 4.78 5.79
N TRP A 561 36.36 5.11 4.54
CA TRP A 561 35.41 5.09 3.44
C TRP A 561 36.03 4.41 2.21
N SER A 562 35.22 3.63 1.48
CA SER A 562 35.59 3.01 0.21
C SER A 562 34.42 2.94 -0.76
N SER A 563 34.57 3.35 -2.02
CA SER A 563 33.59 3.07 -3.08
C SER A 563 34.24 2.63 -4.38
N THR A 564 33.48 2.03 -5.29
CA THR A 564 33.94 1.89 -6.68
C THR A 564 33.67 3.15 -7.50
N ARG A 565 32.58 3.90 -7.25
CA ARG A 565 32.23 5.08 -8.04
C ARG A 565 31.48 6.15 -7.26
N TRP A 566 31.93 7.40 -7.34
CA TRP A 566 31.21 8.58 -6.86
C TRP A 566 30.97 9.58 -7.98
N SER A 567 29.73 10.05 -8.18
CA SER A 567 29.42 11.06 -9.20
C SER A 567 28.33 12.05 -8.79
N ASP A 568 28.65 13.35 -8.78
CA ASP A 568 27.70 14.43 -8.49
C ASP A 568 27.68 15.54 -9.57
N ALA A 569 26.53 16.18 -9.83
CA ALA A 569 26.53 17.39 -10.67
C ALA A 569 26.98 18.64 -9.86
N ASP A 570 26.36 18.93 -8.71
CA ASP A 570 26.81 19.98 -7.77
C ASP A 570 27.16 19.41 -6.38
N TRP A 571 28.44 19.48 -5.97
CA TRP A 571 28.93 19.07 -4.64
C TRP A 571 29.36 20.28 -3.78
N SER A 572 28.95 20.29 -2.51
CA SER A 572 29.31 21.36 -1.56
C SER A 572 29.49 20.89 -0.10
N SER A 573 30.58 21.31 0.56
CA SER A 573 30.74 21.15 2.02
C SER A 573 31.41 22.35 2.70
N THR A 574 30.92 22.71 3.89
CA THR A 574 31.59 23.72 4.74
C THR A 574 32.77 23.14 5.54
N ARG A 575 32.71 21.85 5.92
CA ARG A 575 33.80 21.15 6.63
C ARG A 575 33.75 19.65 6.34
N TRP A 576 34.79 19.13 5.71
CA TRP A 576 34.95 17.72 5.40
C TRP A 576 36.22 17.17 6.08
N SER A 577 36.12 15.97 6.67
CA SER A 577 37.22 15.34 7.41
C SER A 577 37.21 13.81 7.30
N SER A 578 38.24 13.20 6.71
CA SER A 578 38.39 11.73 6.68
C SER A 578 39.69 11.27 7.33
N THR A 579 39.72 10.05 7.88
CA THR A 579 41.01 9.40 8.25
C THR A 579 41.55 8.54 7.11
N ARG A 580 40.69 7.75 6.44
CA ARG A 580 41.05 6.99 5.22
C ARG A 580 39.95 7.01 4.20
N TRP A 581 40.33 7.25 2.94
CA TRP A 581 39.42 7.35 1.81
C TRP A 581 40.01 6.63 0.59
N SER A 582 39.24 5.75 -0.05
CA SER A 582 39.67 5.03 -1.25
C SER A 582 38.56 4.84 -2.30
N ASP A 583 38.66 5.45 -3.48
CA ASP A 583 37.76 5.16 -4.62
C ASP A 583 38.47 4.63 -5.87
N ALA A 584 37.70 4.01 -6.78
CA ALA A 584 38.15 3.83 -8.15
C ALA A 584 37.89 5.08 -8.99
N ASP A 585 36.64 5.52 -9.16
CA ASP A 585 36.30 6.72 -9.96
C ASP A 585 35.52 7.78 -9.14
N TRP A 586 36.05 9.01 -9.04
CA TRP A 586 35.36 10.20 -8.51
C TRP A 586 35.17 11.25 -9.62
N SER A 587 33.92 11.68 -9.84
CA SER A 587 33.58 12.71 -10.84
C SER A 587 32.62 13.78 -10.30
N SER A 588 32.85 15.05 -10.64
CA SER A 588 31.92 16.14 -10.31
C SER A 588 31.82 17.21 -11.39
N THR A 589 30.64 17.77 -11.67
CA THR A 589 30.55 18.93 -12.60
C THR A 589 30.91 20.25 -11.90
N ARG A 590 30.54 20.39 -10.61
CA ARG A 590 30.96 21.50 -9.75
C ARG A 590 31.28 20.99 -8.36
N TRP A 591 32.40 21.44 -7.82
CA TRP A 591 32.89 21.06 -6.49
C TRP A 591 33.30 22.30 -5.71
N SER A 592 32.79 22.42 -4.47
CA SER A 592 33.04 23.57 -3.59
C SER A 592 33.25 23.15 -2.13
N SER A 593 34.42 23.50 -1.60
CA SER A 593 34.84 23.21 -0.22
C SER A 593 35.21 24.52 0.49
N THR A 594 34.82 24.66 1.76
CA THR A 594 35.37 25.72 2.63
C THR A 594 36.53 25.21 3.49
N ARG A 595 36.53 23.93 3.86
CA ARG A 595 37.60 23.26 4.63
C ARG A 595 37.62 21.77 4.33
N TRP A 596 38.74 21.27 3.81
CA TRP A 596 38.98 19.87 3.52
C TRP A 596 40.18 19.34 4.31
N SER A 597 40.04 18.14 4.89
CA SER A 597 41.10 17.49 5.68
C SER A 597 41.07 15.97 5.53
N ASP A 598 42.17 15.36 5.09
CA ASP A 598 42.38 13.91 5.15
C ASP A 598 43.77 13.49 5.63
N ALA A 599 43.87 12.25 6.12
CA ALA A 599 45.14 11.62 6.48
C ALA A 599 45.66 10.69 5.36
N ASP A 600 44.87 9.72 4.89
CA ASP A 600 45.20 8.92 3.70
C ASP A 600 44.04 8.99 2.68
N TRP A 601 44.24 9.62 1.50
CA TRP A 601 43.29 9.64 0.38
C TRP A 601 43.88 9.02 -0.88
N SER A 602 43.12 8.15 -1.54
CA SER A 602 43.49 7.51 -2.81
C SER A 602 42.31 7.39 -3.79
N SER A 603 42.56 7.67 -5.06
CA SER A 603 41.61 7.44 -6.17
C SER A 603 42.30 6.81 -7.37
N THR A 604 41.60 6.00 -8.17
CA THR A 604 42.12 5.63 -9.50
C THR A 604 41.93 6.77 -10.49
N ARG A 605 40.75 7.38 -10.56
CA ARG A 605 40.47 8.56 -11.39
C ARG A 605 39.70 9.62 -10.63
N TRP A 606 40.22 10.84 -10.62
CA TRP A 606 39.52 12.00 -10.09
C TRP A 606 39.31 13.03 -11.19
N SER A 607 38.08 13.55 -11.30
CA SER A 607 37.71 14.56 -12.28
C SER A 607 36.75 15.61 -11.70
N SER A 608 36.98 16.90 -12.00
CA SER A 608 36.03 17.97 -11.67
C SER A 608 36.02 19.10 -12.70
N THR A 609 34.90 19.37 -13.37
CA THR A 609 34.81 20.43 -14.41
C THR A 609 34.90 21.85 -13.83
N ARG A 610 34.63 22.04 -12.54
CA ARG A 610 34.80 23.30 -11.82
C ARG A 610 35.14 23.02 -10.36
N TRP A 611 36.36 23.38 -9.95
CA TRP A 611 36.89 23.11 -8.62
C TRP A 611 37.14 24.41 -7.84
N SER A 612 36.83 24.40 -6.54
CA SER A 612 37.09 25.50 -5.60
C SER A 612 37.25 24.99 -4.16
N ASP A 613 38.41 25.22 -3.54
CA ASP A 613 38.63 25.10 -2.09
C ASP A 613 39.17 26.42 -1.53
N ALA A 614 38.95 26.66 -0.23
CA ALA A 614 39.53 27.76 0.53
C ALA A 614 40.64 27.30 1.51
N ASP A 615 40.54 26.08 2.07
CA ASP A 615 41.44 25.52 3.09
C ASP A 615 41.56 23.99 2.85
N TRP A 616 42.43 23.57 1.93
CA TRP A 616 42.67 22.14 1.63
C TRP A 616 43.90 21.59 2.38
N SER A 617 43.77 20.41 2.98
CA SER A 617 44.86 19.70 3.66
C SER A 617 44.77 18.18 3.50
N SER A 618 45.89 17.55 3.16
CA SER A 618 46.04 16.09 3.07
C SER A 618 47.41 15.68 3.63
N THR A 619 47.48 14.56 4.36
CA THR A 619 48.77 13.99 4.79
C THR A 619 49.35 13.05 3.74
N ARG A 620 48.50 12.34 2.98
CA ARG A 620 48.87 11.52 1.83
C ARG A 620 47.74 11.52 0.80
N TRP A 621 48.07 11.94 -0.43
CA TRP A 621 47.15 12.00 -1.55
C TRP A 621 47.73 11.25 -2.75
N SER A 622 46.95 10.40 -3.41
CA SER A 622 47.34 9.73 -4.66
C SER A 622 46.18 9.56 -5.62
N ALA A 623 46.30 10.06 -6.86
CA ALA A 623 45.36 9.82 -7.95
C ALA A 623 46.12 9.20 -9.15
N SER A 624 45.60 8.13 -9.76
CA SER A 624 46.25 7.52 -10.95
C SER A 624 46.01 8.32 -12.23
N SER A 625 44.89 9.05 -12.30
CA SER A 625 44.66 10.13 -13.27
C SER A 625 43.88 11.28 -12.62
N TRP A 626 44.25 12.52 -12.93
CA TRP A 626 43.69 13.73 -12.36
C TRP A 626 43.28 14.70 -13.47
N GLY A 627 42.04 15.19 -13.46
CA GLY A 627 41.51 16.14 -14.44
C GLY A 627 40.70 17.26 -13.81
N VAL A 628 40.97 18.50 -14.24
CA VAL A 628 40.25 19.74 -13.91
C VAL A 628 39.80 20.40 -15.22
#